data_AF-A0A166LVW2-F1
#
_entry.id   AF-A0A166LVW2-F1
#
_cell.length_a   1.000
_cell.length_b   1.000
_cell.length_c   1.000
_cell.angle_alpha   90.00
_cell.angle_beta   90.00
_cell.angle_gamma   90.00
#
_symmetry.space_group_name_H-M   'P 1'
#
loop_
_entity.id
_entity.type
_entity.pdbx_description
1 polymer ?
#
loop_
_entity_poly.entity_id
_entity_poly.type
_entity_poly.pdbx_seq_one_letter_code
_entity_poly.pdbx_strand_id
1 'polypeptide(L)'
;MCPLLRLAPNLKALEVSPTHLGHGDLDWSGITTLSLKKADISEAKLAEVIRSCRGLKEFSFSPDQTKAPNETIAALSMHASTLRKLDLHFQTQCDDDLCVSSLAMFTSLEELSIYTGDMGKGENCALRTLPSSLKLLKINGYPYGYCEEIESLASQIQTGGYPSFKEVWLPVWECESDHPGPCRGIYVDEDYGYKSGIDEHGSD
;
A
#
# COMPACT_ATOMS: atom_id res chain seq x y z
N MET A 1 -26.51 10.85 -1.69
CA MET A 1 -25.32 11.52 -1.14
C MET A 1 -25.67 12.05 0.25
N CYS A 2 -24.79 11.86 1.24
CA CYS A 2 -25.11 12.15 2.63
C CYS A 2 -25.07 13.67 2.91
N PRO A 3 -26.17 14.32 3.32
CA PRO A 3 -26.21 15.75 3.65
C PRO A 3 -25.16 16.17 4.69
N LEU A 4 -24.67 15.21 5.47
CA LEU A 4 -23.61 15.36 6.46
C LEU A 4 -22.30 15.92 5.89
N LEU A 5 -21.96 15.60 4.64
CA LEU A 5 -20.70 16.08 4.03
C LEU A 5 -20.72 17.60 3.78
N ARG A 6 -21.90 18.20 3.62
CA ARG A 6 -22.05 19.65 3.49
C ARG A 6 -21.87 20.40 4.82
N LEU A 7 -21.88 19.70 5.95
CA LEU A 7 -21.71 20.28 7.29
C LEU A 7 -20.23 20.52 7.66
N ALA A 8 -19.29 20.02 6.84
CA ALA A 8 -17.86 20.10 7.11
C ALA A 8 -17.12 20.85 5.97
N PRO A 9 -17.26 22.17 5.85
CA PRO A 9 -16.61 22.96 4.78
C PRO A 9 -15.08 22.95 4.86
N ASN A 10 -14.51 22.57 6.01
CA ASN A 10 -13.08 22.46 6.23
C ASN A 10 -12.60 21.01 6.34
N LEU A 11 -13.36 20.05 5.80
CA LEU A 11 -13.01 18.64 5.88
C LEU A 11 -11.63 18.39 5.26
N LYS A 12 -10.75 17.73 6.02
CA LYS A 12 -9.38 17.37 5.60
C LYS A 12 -9.20 15.87 5.39
N ALA A 13 -9.92 15.07 6.16
CA ALA A 13 -9.88 13.63 6.09
C ALA A 13 -11.27 13.09 5.79
N LEU A 14 -11.36 12.18 4.84
CA LEU A 14 -12.59 11.47 4.52
C LEU A 14 -12.30 9.98 4.42
N GLU A 15 -12.98 9.20 5.26
CA GLU A 15 -13.02 7.75 5.17
C GLU A 15 -14.46 7.33 4.90
N VAL A 16 -14.67 6.51 3.87
CA VAL A 16 -16.01 6.05 3.47
C VAL A 16 -16.00 4.54 3.25
N SER A 17 -17.02 3.86 3.80
CA SER A 17 -17.27 2.43 3.66
C SER A 17 -18.75 2.12 3.92
N PRO A 18 -19.48 1.46 2.99
CA PRO A 18 -19.16 1.31 1.57
C PRO A 18 -19.18 2.66 0.84
N THR A 19 -18.35 2.80 -0.18
CA THR A 19 -18.23 4.07 -0.91
C THR A 19 -19.17 4.10 -2.13
N HIS A 20 -20.18 4.97 -2.08
CA HIS A 20 -20.98 5.39 -3.25
C HIS A 20 -20.87 6.91 -3.42
N LEU A 21 -19.95 7.36 -4.28
CA LEU A 21 -19.79 8.79 -4.58
C LEU A 21 -20.76 9.20 -5.70
N GLY A 22 -21.86 9.85 -5.34
CA GLY A 22 -22.79 10.44 -6.32
C GLY A 22 -22.24 11.73 -6.95
N HIS A 23 -22.92 12.22 -8.00
CA HIS A 23 -22.60 13.52 -8.62
C HIS A 23 -22.92 14.71 -7.70
N GLY A 24 -21.93 15.58 -7.51
CA GLY A 24 -22.09 16.98 -7.06
C GLY A 24 -22.24 17.20 -5.55
N ASP A 25 -21.34 18.00 -4.97
CA ASP A 25 -21.51 18.89 -3.78
C ASP A 25 -20.49 18.74 -2.64
N LEU A 26 -19.53 17.82 -2.73
CA LEU A 26 -18.35 17.87 -1.86
C LEU A 26 -17.24 18.65 -2.56
N ASP A 27 -16.73 19.69 -1.92
CA ASP A 27 -15.47 20.31 -2.31
C ASP A 27 -14.31 19.41 -1.87
N TRP A 28 -13.73 18.71 -2.84
CA TRP A 28 -12.59 17.81 -2.64
C TRP A 28 -11.26 18.54 -2.46
N SER A 29 -11.18 19.83 -2.82
CA SER A 29 -9.92 20.58 -2.89
C SER A 29 -9.19 20.65 -1.55
N GLY A 30 -9.95 20.63 -0.45
CA GLY A 30 -9.44 20.66 0.92
C GLY A 30 -8.98 19.30 1.46
N ILE A 31 -9.31 18.18 0.81
CA ILE A 31 -9.03 16.83 1.31
C ILE A 31 -7.54 16.50 1.16
N THR A 32 -6.92 16.11 2.27
CA THR A 32 -5.53 15.67 2.35
C THR A 32 -5.40 14.18 2.67
N THR A 33 -6.43 13.58 3.28
CA THR A 33 -6.50 12.15 3.60
C THR A 33 -7.78 11.57 3.03
N LEU A 34 -7.67 10.58 2.14
CA LEU A 34 -8.82 9.96 1.49
C LEU A 34 -8.71 8.44 1.58
N SER A 35 -9.68 7.79 2.23
CA SER A 35 -9.79 6.34 2.30
C SER A 35 -11.15 5.88 1.75
N LEU A 36 -11.11 5.08 0.70
CA LEU A 36 -12.29 4.55 0.03
C LEU A 36 -12.25 3.02 0.12
N LYS A 37 -13.08 2.45 1.00
CA LYS A 37 -13.19 1.00 1.22
C LYS A 37 -14.51 0.47 0.67
N LYS A 38 -14.49 -0.76 0.16
CA LYS A 38 -15.62 -1.41 -0.53
C LYS A 38 -16.27 -0.44 -1.52
N ALA A 39 -15.43 0.17 -2.34
CA ALA A 39 -15.86 1.23 -3.24
C ALA A 39 -16.48 0.67 -4.51
N ASP A 40 -17.72 1.04 -4.77
CA ASP A 40 -18.39 0.84 -6.05
C ASP A 40 -18.39 2.18 -6.80
N ILE A 41 -17.26 2.44 -7.45
CA ILE A 41 -17.00 3.68 -8.20
C ILE A 41 -16.35 3.33 -9.54
N SER A 42 -16.69 4.09 -10.58
CA SER A 42 -16.00 3.96 -11.87
C SER A 42 -14.57 4.54 -11.77
N GLU A 43 -13.64 4.00 -12.55
CA GLU A 43 -12.24 4.44 -12.58
C GLU A 43 -12.14 5.93 -12.94
N ALA A 44 -12.89 6.37 -13.95
CA ALA A 44 -12.99 7.77 -14.34
C ALA A 44 -13.44 8.69 -13.18
N LYS A 45 -14.42 8.25 -12.39
CA LYS A 45 -14.92 9.05 -11.27
C LYS A 45 -13.93 9.08 -10.11
N LEU A 46 -13.29 7.96 -9.82
CA LEU A 46 -12.22 7.89 -8.83
C LEU A 46 -11.06 8.83 -9.22
N ALA A 47 -10.65 8.79 -10.48
CA ALA A 47 -9.60 9.65 -11.01
C ALA A 47 -9.98 11.14 -10.94
N GLU A 48 -11.23 11.49 -11.28
CA GLU A 48 -11.75 12.86 -11.10
C GLU A 48 -11.67 13.34 -9.64
N VAL A 49 -12.05 12.49 -8.68
CA VAL A 49 -11.97 12.80 -7.25
C VAL A 49 -10.53 13.02 -6.80
N ILE A 50 -9.61 12.11 -7.16
CA ILE A 50 -8.18 12.22 -6.82
C ILE A 50 -7.58 13.51 -7.38
N ARG A 51 -7.90 13.86 -8.64
CA ARG A 51 -7.42 15.09 -9.29
C ARG A 51 -8.01 16.36 -8.68
N SER A 52 -9.19 16.26 -8.06
CA SER A 52 -9.85 17.40 -7.42
C SER A 52 -9.23 17.75 -6.06
N CYS A 53 -8.63 16.79 -5.36
CA CYS A 53 -7.81 17.04 -4.17
C CYS A 53 -6.57 17.86 -4.58
N ARG A 54 -6.22 18.94 -3.85
CA ARG A 54 -5.06 19.79 -4.22
C ARG A 54 -3.77 19.49 -3.48
N GLY A 55 -3.82 18.68 -2.43
CA GLY A 55 -2.67 18.41 -1.58
C GLY A 55 -2.84 17.08 -0.86
N LEU A 56 -3.17 16.04 -1.63
CA LEU A 56 -3.40 14.71 -1.09
C LEU A 56 -2.07 14.19 -0.51
N LYS A 57 -2.12 13.78 0.77
CA LYS A 57 -1.01 13.24 1.54
C LYS A 57 -1.17 11.76 1.81
N GLU A 58 -2.41 11.31 1.96
CA GLU A 58 -2.70 9.92 2.31
C GLU A 58 -3.85 9.42 1.45
N PHE A 59 -3.64 8.28 0.81
CA PHE A 59 -4.64 7.63 -0.02
C PHE A 59 -4.71 6.13 0.28
N SER A 60 -5.93 5.63 0.48
CA SER A 60 -6.22 4.21 0.64
C SER A 60 -7.40 3.82 -0.25
N PHE A 61 -7.23 2.77 -1.04
CA PHE A 61 -8.26 2.31 -1.97
C PHE A 61 -8.41 0.79 -1.90
N SER A 62 -9.65 0.36 -1.65
CA SER A 62 -10.08 -1.03 -1.73
C SER A 62 -11.47 -1.08 -2.37
N PRO A 63 -11.60 -1.45 -3.65
CA PRO A 63 -12.88 -1.55 -4.33
C PRO A 63 -13.63 -2.79 -3.88
N ASP A 64 -14.92 -2.86 -4.21
CA ASP A 64 -15.75 -4.04 -3.96
C ASP A 64 -15.57 -5.13 -5.05
N GLN A 65 -15.05 -4.74 -6.22
CA GLN A 65 -14.76 -5.60 -7.37
C GLN A 65 -13.38 -5.25 -7.93
N THR A 66 -12.78 -6.15 -8.72
CA THR A 66 -11.52 -5.90 -9.41
C THR A 66 -11.55 -4.60 -10.23
N LYS A 67 -10.49 -3.79 -10.13
CA LYS A 67 -10.31 -2.54 -10.88
C LYS A 67 -8.92 -2.47 -11.48
N ALA A 68 -8.79 -1.85 -12.66
CA ALA A 68 -7.48 -1.63 -13.24
C ALA A 68 -6.73 -0.52 -12.46
N PRO A 69 -5.46 -0.73 -12.09
CA PRO A 69 -4.70 0.26 -11.33
C PRO A 69 -4.33 1.49 -12.17
N ASN A 70 -4.19 1.34 -13.50
CA ASN A 70 -3.56 2.33 -14.39
C ASN A 70 -4.14 3.74 -14.27
N GLU A 71 -5.46 3.91 -14.36
CA GLU A 71 -6.06 5.25 -14.29
C GLU A 71 -5.93 5.87 -12.89
N THR A 72 -6.04 5.04 -11.85
CA THR A 72 -5.91 5.47 -10.45
C THR A 72 -4.48 5.94 -10.15
N ILE A 73 -3.48 5.15 -10.54
CA ILE A 73 -2.06 5.49 -10.37
C ILE A 73 -1.70 6.74 -11.19
N ALA A 74 -2.21 6.85 -12.43
CA ALA A 74 -2.02 8.04 -13.25
C ALA A 74 -2.62 9.30 -12.61
N ALA A 75 -3.80 9.20 -11.98
CA ALA A 75 -4.38 10.31 -11.23
C ALA A 75 -3.55 10.67 -9.99
N LEU A 76 -3.08 9.67 -9.24
CA LEU A 76 -2.23 9.87 -8.07
C LEU A 76 -0.88 10.50 -8.41
N SER A 77 -0.38 10.35 -9.63
CA SER A 77 0.88 10.97 -10.08
C SER A 77 0.92 12.49 -9.89
N MET A 78 -0.24 13.17 -9.90
CA MET A 78 -0.34 14.61 -9.63
C MET A 78 0.06 14.97 -8.19
N HIS A 79 0.04 13.99 -7.28
CA HIS A 79 0.40 14.10 -5.87
C HIS A 79 1.78 13.48 -5.57
N ALA A 80 2.60 13.21 -6.60
CA ALA A 80 3.92 12.58 -6.47
C ALA A 80 4.85 13.23 -5.43
N SER A 81 4.72 14.54 -5.21
CA SER A 81 5.54 15.32 -4.26
C SER A 81 4.84 15.60 -2.93
N THR A 82 3.59 15.18 -2.75
CA THR A 82 2.81 15.44 -1.53
C THR A 82 2.33 14.17 -0.84
N LEU A 83 2.09 13.10 -1.61
CA LEU A 83 1.62 11.81 -1.12
C LEU A 83 2.71 11.16 -0.26
N ARG A 84 2.41 10.97 1.03
CA ARG A 84 3.25 10.35 2.06
C ARG A 84 2.85 8.90 2.31
N LYS A 85 1.57 8.58 2.22
CA LYS A 85 1.04 7.23 2.48
C LYS A 85 0.15 6.76 1.35
N LEU A 86 0.40 5.54 0.88
CA LEU A 86 -0.36 4.89 -0.18
C LEU A 86 -0.70 3.46 0.21
N ASP A 87 -1.99 3.13 0.22
CA ASP A 87 -2.50 1.78 0.52
C ASP A 87 -3.37 1.31 -0.65
N LEU A 88 -2.91 0.27 -1.34
CA LEU A 88 -3.46 -0.23 -2.59
C LEU A 88 -3.95 -1.66 -2.44
N HIS A 89 -5.23 -1.86 -2.73
CA HIS A 89 -5.84 -3.16 -2.90
C HIS A 89 -6.80 -3.09 -4.10
N PHE A 90 -6.42 -3.61 -5.28
CA PHE A 90 -7.25 -3.55 -6.50
C PHE A 90 -8.00 -4.85 -6.81
N GLN A 91 -7.78 -5.90 -6.01
CA GLN A 91 -8.33 -7.24 -6.19
C GLN A 91 -7.97 -7.88 -7.55
N THR A 92 -6.74 -7.68 -8.04
CA THR A 92 -6.33 -8.15 -9.39
C THR A 92 -5.87 -9.61 -9.43
N GLN A 93 -6.27 -10.45 -8.47
CA GLN A 93 -5.75 -11.79 -8.20
C GLN A 93 -5.72 -12.80 -9.39
N CYS A 94 -6.29 -12.46 -10.55
CA CYS A 94 -6.44 -13.35 -11.70
C CYS A 94 -6.01 -12.75 -13.05
N ASP A 95 -5.48 -11.52 -13.10
CA ASP A 95 -5.14 -10.86 -14.37
C ASP A 95 -3.73 -10.28 -14.32
N ASP A 96 -2.78 -10.97 -14.97
CA ASP A 96 -1.36 -10.62 -14.97
C ASP A 96 -1.09 -9.23 -15.60
N ASP A 97 -2.02 -8.72 -16.41
CA ASP A 97 -1.90 -7.40 -17.05
C ASP A 97 -2.36 -6.25 -16.13
N LEU A 98 -3.04 -6.55 -15.02
CA LEU A 98 -3.56 -5.58 -14.06
C LEU A 98 -2.67 -5.53 -12.81
N CYS A 99 -1.51 -4.89 -12.92
CA CYS A 99 -0.60 -4.68 -11.79
C CYS A 99 -0.17 -3.23 -11.64
N VAL A 100 0.27 -2.88 -10.43
CA VAL A 100 0.88 -1.58 -10.13
C VAL A 100 2.32 -1.62 -10.64
N SER A 101 2.55 -1.17 -11.87
CA SER A 101 3.86 -1.34 -12.52
C SER A 101 4.99 -0.50 -11.93
N SER A 102 4.76 0.80 -11.70
CA SER A 102 5.81 1.70 -11.20
C SER A 102 5.33 2.72 -10.17
N LEU A 103 6.08 2.81 -9.07
CA LEU A 103 5.85 3.77 -7.99
C LEU A 103 7.04 4.72 -7.77
N ALA A 104 8.07 4.64 -8.62
CA ALA A 104 9.30 5.42 -8.47
C ALA A 104 9.08 6.94 -8.57
N MET A 105 8.02 7.35 -9.25
CA MET A 105 7.68 8.77 -9.42
C MET A 105 7.22 9.45 -8.13
N PHE A 106 6.77 8.70 -7.11
CA PHE A 106 6.30 9.27 -5.85
C PHE A 106 7.46 9.65 -4.92
N THR A 107 8.15 10.75 -5.25
CA THR A 107 9.33 11.30 -4.56
C THR A 107 9.16 11.58 -3.06
N SER A 108 7.93 11.59 -2.57
CA SER A 108 7.57 11.93 -1.20
C SER A 108 6.92 10.78 -0.44
N LEU A 109 6.76 9.61 -1.07
CA LEU A 109 6.09 8.48 -0.46
C LEU A 109 6.97 7.85 0.61
N GLU A 110 6.44 7.76 1.83
CA GLU A 110 7.13 7.24 3.01
C GLU A 110 6.57 5.89 3.44
N GLU A 111 5.27 5.65 3.23
CA GLU A 111 4.58 4.42 3.60
C GLU A 111 3.83 3.85 2.39
N LEU A 112 4.13 2.60 2.05
CA LEU A 112 3.42 1.85 1.02
C LEU A 112 2.81 0.59 1.63
N SER A 113 1.51 0.38 1.41
CA SER A 113 0.86 -0.90 1.60
C SER A 113 0.33 -1.40 0.26
N ILE A 114 0.63 -2.64 -0.08
CA ILE A 114 0.21 -3.26 -1.35
C ILE A 114 -0.16 -4.72 -1.12
N TYR A 115 -1.18 -5.21 -1.80
CA TYR A 115 -1.55 -6.62 -1.78
C TYR A 115 -0.75 -7.43 -2.80
N THR A 116 -0.44 -8.68 -2.47
CA THR A 116 0.36 -9.57 -3.33
C THR A 116 -0.21 -9.77 -4.72
N GLY A 117 -1.54 -9.74 -4.88
CA GLY A 117 -2.18 -9.78 -6.20
C GLY A 117 -1.86 -8.55 -7.07
N ASP A 118 -1.68 -7.38 -6.46
CA ASP A 118 -1.56 -6.11 -7.19
C ASP A 118 -0.10 -5.72 -7.50
N MET A 119 0.88 -6.44 -6.95
CA MET A 119 2.30 -6.11 -7.10
C MET A 119 2.86 -6.41 -8.50
N GLY A 120 2.26 -7.34 -9.26
CA GLY A 120 2.82 -7.83 -10.52
C GLY A 120 4.11 -8.65 -10.33
N LYS A 121 4.63 -9.22 -11.42
CA LYS A 121 5.80 -10.12 -11.45
C LYS A 121 6.87 -9.68 -12.44
N GLY A 122 8.09 -10.18 -12.27
CA GLY A 122 9.18 -9.93 -13.22
C GLY A 122 9.51 -8.45 -13.34
N GLU A 123 9.70 -7.94 -14.57
CA GLU A 123 10.04 -6.54 -14.85
C GLU A 123 8.94 -5.55 -14.44
N ASN A 124 7.68 -5.99 -14.40
CA ASN A 124 6.54 -5.16 -14.03
C ASN A 124 6.22 -5.19 -12.53
N CYS A 125 7.07 -5.83 -11.72
CA CYS A 125 6.82 -5.90 -10.28
C CYS A 125 7.06 -4.54 -9.61
N ALA A 126 6.07 -4.05 -8.86
CA ALA A 126 6.12 -2.84 -8.05
C ALA A 126 7.33 -2.79 -7.10
N LEU A 127 7.76 -3.95 -6.59
CA LEU A 127 8.90 -4.05 -5.66
C LEU A 127 10.24 -3.69 -6.30
N ARG A 128 10.34 -3.72 -7.64
CA ARG A 128 11.54 -3.31 -8.38
C ARG A 128 11.63 -1.82 -8.60
N THR A 129 10.55 -1.08 -8.37
CA THR A 129 10.40 0.34 -8.74
C THR A 129 9.88 1.17 -7.57
N LEU A 130 10.31 0.85 -6.35
CA LEU A 130 9.92 1.60 -5.15
C LEU A 130 10.61 2.98 -5.12
N PRO A 131 9.99 4.00 -4.51
CA PRO A 131 10.61 5.31 -4.36
C PRO A 131 11.69 5.30 -3.26
N SER A 132 12.77 6.08 -3.44
CA SER A 132 13.89 6.16 -2.48
C SER A 132 13.54 6.85 -1.16
N SER A 133 12.41 7.55 -1.11
CA SER A 133 11.84 8.16 0.11
C SER A 133 11.14 7.15 1.02
N LEU A 134 10.92 5.92 0.54
CA LEU A 134 10.13 4.92 1.25
C LEU A 134 10.82 4.51 2.56
N LYS A 135 10.04 4.48 3.64
CA LYS A 135 10.47 4.12 5.00
C LYS A 135 9.85 2.79 5.43
N LEU A 136 8.58 2.58 5.11
CA LEU A 136 7.80 1.41 5.50
C LEU A 136 7.14 0.78 4.28
N LEU A 137 7.35 -0.53 4.11
CA LEU A 137 6.65 -1.35 3.12
C LEU A 137 5.80 -2.41 3.83
N LYS A 138 4.51 -2.46 3.53
CA LYS A 138 3.59 -3.49 4.01
C LYS A 138 3.06 -4.31 2.84
N ILE A 139 3.36 -5.61 2.84
CA ILE A 139 2.91 -6.56 1.82
C ILE A 139 1.76 -7.40 2.41
N ASN A 140 0.54 -7.17 1.96
CA ASN A 140 -0.63 -7.92 2.40
C ASN A 140 -0.86 -9.16 1.54
N GLY A 141 -1.35 -10.25 2.14
CA GLY A 141 -1.58 -11.52 1.45
C GLY A 141 -0.36 -12.45 1.51
N TYR A 142 -0.43 -13.56 0.78
CA TYR A 142 0.59 -14.62 0.80
C TYR A 142 1.61 -14.40 -0.32
N PRO A 143 2.88 -14.07 -0.01
CA PRO A 143 3.89 -13.77 -1.02
C PRO A 143 4.65 -15.00 -1.53
N TYR A 144 4.18 -16.24 -1.28
CA TYR A 144 4.92 -17.47 -1.63
C TYR A 144 5.34 -17.56 -3.12
N GLY A 145 4.55 -16.98 -4.02
CA GLY A 145 4.86 -16.90 -5.45
C GLY A 145 5.77 -15.73 -5.88
N TYR A 146 6.38 -15.01 -4.94
CA TYR A 146 7.15 -13.78 -5.17
C TYR A 146 8.55 -13.80 -4.55
N CYS A 147 9.13 -15.00 -4.35
CA CYS A 147 10.45 -15.14 -3.72
C CYS A 147 11.54 -14.38 -4.49
N GLU A 148 11.56 -14.46 -5.82
CA GLU A 148 12.55 -13.77 -6.66
C GLU A 148 12.44 -12.24 -6.55
N GLU A 149 11.21 -11.71 -6.49
CA GLU A 149 10.95 -10.28 -6.30
C GLU A 149 11.42 -9.80 -4.91
N ILE A 150 11.18 -10.60 -3.87
CA ILE A 150 11.61 -10.31 -2.50
C ILE A 150 13.14 -10.37 -2.39
N GLU A 151 13.79 -11.38 -2.97
CA GLU A 151 15.26 -11.49 -3.02
C GLU A 151 15.88 -10.30 -3.76
N SER A 152 15.26 -9.87 -4.86
CA SER A 152 15.69 -8.68 -5.60
C SER A 152 15.58 -7.42 -4.74
N LEU A 153 14.47 -7.24 -4.01
CA LEU A 153 14.30 -6.11 -3.09
C LEU A 153 15.34 -6.14 -1.97
N ALA A 154 15.57 -7.30 -1.35
CA ALA A 154 16.57 -7.47 -0.30
C ALA A 154 17.97 -7.09 -0.80
N SER A 155 18.34 -7.51 -2.00
CA SER A 155 19.63 -7.17 -2.63
C SER A 155 19.78 -5.66 -2.88
N GLN A 156 18.71 -4.99 -3.34
CA GLN A 156 18.69 -3.53 -3.52
C GLN A 156 18.83 -2.78 -2.20
N ILE A 157 18.20 -3.27 -1.12
CA ILE A 157 18.33 -2.68 0.22
C ILE A 157 19.76 -2.85 0.74
N GLN A 158 20.33 -4.05 0.64
CA GLN A 158 21.70 -4.34 1.09
C GLN A 158 22.77 -3.52 0.35
N THR A 159 22.53 -3.20 -0.93
CA THR A 159 23.41 -2.35 -1.74
C THR A 159 23.18 -0.85 -1.53
N GLY A 160 22.25 -0.46 -0.66
CA GLY A 160 22.00 0.94 -0.31
C GLY A 160 21.06 1.69 -1.27
N GLY A 161 20.30 0.97 -2.11
CA GLY A 161 19.34 1.57 -3.05
C GLY A 161 18.18 2.32 -2.38
N TYR A 162 17.85 1.97 -1.13
CA TYR A 162 16.76 2.57 -0.36
C TYR A 162 17.27 3.14 0.98
N PRO A 163 17.91 4.33 0.97
CA PRO A 163 18.58 4.87 2.14
C PRO A 163 17.63 5.27 3.28
N SER A 164 16.35 5.50 2.99
CA SER A 164 15.34 5.88 3.98
C SER A 164 14.61 4.69 4.58
N PHE A 165 14.84 3.48 4.07
CA PHE A 165 14.05 2.31 4.38
C PHE A 165 14.34 1.78 5.77
N LYS A 166 13.29 1.50 6.53
CA LYS A 166 13.38 1.10 7.94
C LYS A 166 12.68 -0.20 8.24
N GLU A 167 11.54 -0.44 7.60
CA GLU A 167 10.60 -1.44 8.09
C GLU A 167 9.86 -2.17 6.96
N VAL A 168 9.72 -3.49 7.12
CA VAL A 168 8.92 -4.37 6.25
C VAL A 168 7.89 -5.10 7.10
N TRP A 169 6.61 -4.95 6.75
CA TRP A 169 5.50 -5.63 7.42
C TRP A 169 4.91 -6.71 6.53
N LEU A 170 4.95 -7.95 7.02
CA LEU A 170 4.42 -9.13 6.34
C LEU A 170 3.33 -9.79 7.22
N PRO A 171 2.12 -9.20 7.31
CA PRO A 171 1.08 -9.62 8.26
C PRO A 171 0.57 -11.05 8.08
N VAL A 172 0.73 -11.65 6.89
CA VAL A 172 0.25 -13.01 6.57
C VAL A 172 1.42 -13.94 6.20
N TRP A 173 2.61 -13.67 6.74
CA TRP A 173 3.76 -14.55 6.56
C TRP A 173 3.68 -15.75 7.50
N GLU A 174 3.28 -16.89 6.95
CA GLU A 174 3.41 -18.18 7.60
C GLU A 174 4.75 -18.79 7.18
N CYS A 175 5.67 -18.90 8.14
CA CYS A 175 6.93 -19.58 7.92
C CYS A 175 6.74 -21.07 8.14
N GLU A 176 6.40 -21.80 7.08
CA GLU A 176 6.20 -23.25 7.14
C GLU A 176 7.50 -24.06 7.02
N SER A 177 8.66 -23.41 6.86
CA SER A 177 9.94 -24.07 6.63
C SER A 177 10.87 -23.98 7.84
N ASP A 178 11.42 -25.13 8.26
CA ASP A 178 12.63 -25.18 9.09
C ASP A 178 13.80 -24.58 8.30
N HIS A 179 14.06 -23.29 8.51
CA HIS A 179 15.26 -22.66 7.98
C HIS A 179 16.14 -22.09 9.11
N PRO A 180 17.47 -22.19 9.01
CA PRO A 180 18.38 -21.56 9.96
C PRO A 180 18.36 -20.04 9.74
N GLY A 181 17.54 -19.34 10.53
CA GLY A 181 17.36 -17.89 10.46
C GLY A 181 16.07 -17.49 11.17
N PRO A 182 15.95 -16.25 11.68
CA PRO A 182 14.81 -15.88 12.52
C PRO A 182 13.52 -15.85 11.71
N CYS A 183 12.74 -16.92 11.86
CA CYS A 183 11.34 -16.97 11.46
C CYS A 183 10.46 -16.72 12.66
N ARG A 184 10.10 -15.44 12.82
CA ARG A 184 9.03 -14.89 13.65
C ARG A 184 9.17 -13.38 13.50
N GLY A 185 8.09 -12.70 13.09
CA GLY A 185 8.09 -11.25 12.89
C GLY A 185 8.79 -10.55 14.05
N ILE A 186 9.97 -10.00 13.77
CA ILE A 186 10.77 -9.35 14.79
C ILE A 186 10.23 -7.94 14.90
N TYR A 187 9.50 -7.67 15.99
CA TYR A 187 9.48 -6.33 16.54
C TYR A 187 10.93 -6.05 16.98
N VAL A 188 11.65 -5.24 16.21
CA VAL A 188 12.95 -4.73 16.64
C VAL A 188 12.65 -3.58 17.59
N ASP A 189 12.37 -3.91 18.84
CA ASP A 189 12.42 -2.93 19.92
C ASP A 189 13.90 -2.78 20.30
N GLU A 190 14.49 -1.63 19.96
CA GLU A 190 15.91 -1.34 20.19
C GLU A 190 16.27 -1.26 21.68
N ASP A 191 15.28 -1.23 22.59
CA ASP A 191 15.50 -0.99 24.02
C ASP A 191 15.59 -2.25 24.90
N TYR A 192 15.29 -3.46 24.39
CA TYR A 192 15.32 -4.68 25.22
C TYR A 192 16.05 -5.86 24.55
N GLY A 193 17.24 -6.16 25.10
CA GLY A 193 18.09 -7.26 24.67
C GLY A 193 17.48 -8.67 24.81
N TYR A 194 17.94 -9.55 23.93
CA TYR A 194 17.58 -10.95 23.76
C TYR A 194 17.48 -11.72 25.10
N LYS A 195 16.28 -12.18 25.46
CA LYS A 195 16.11 -13.26 26.44
C LYS A 195 15.62 -14.50 25.69
N SER A 196 16.51 -15.50 25.58
CA SER A 196 16.17 -16.84 25.10
C SER A 196 15.18 -17.48 26.09
N GLY A 197 13.93 -17.62 25.68
CA GLY A 197 13.00 -18.56 26.30
C GLY A 197 13.28 -19.95 25.72
N ILE A 198 13.84 -20.83 26.55
CA ILE A 198 13.99 -22.26 26.29
C ILE A 198 12.59 -22.87 26.15
N ASP A 199 12.48 -23.85 25.26
CA ASP A 199 11.32 -24.67 24.95
C ASP A 199 10.88 -25.53 26.14
N GLU A 200 9.61 -25.39 26.54
CA GLU A 200 8.93 -26.41 27.35
C GLU A 200 7.64 -26.82 26.64
N HIS A 201 7.76 -27.52 25.51
CA HIS A 201 6.69 -28.41 25.05
C HIS A 201 7.29 -29.67 24.46
N GLY A 202 7.51 -30.65 25.34
CA GLY A 202 7.68 -32.04 24.98
C GLY A 202 6.36 -32.74 24.66
N SER A 203 6.54 -33.94 24.10
CA SER A 203 5.60 -35.05 23.91
C SER A 203 4.67 -34.96 22.70
N ASP A 204 4.55 -35.97 21.82
CA ASP A 204 5.21 -37.28 21.64
C ASP A 204 5.27 -37.57 20.13
#